data_AF-A0AAD5TZV2-F1
#
_entry.id   AF-A0AAD5TZV2-F1
#
_cell.length_a   1.000
_cell.length_b   1.000
_cell.length_c   1.000
_cell.angle_alpha   90.00
_cell.angle_beta   90.00
_cell.angle_gamma   90.00
#
_symmetry.space_group_name_H-M   'P 1'
#
loop_
_entity.id
_entity.type
_entity.pdbx_description
1 polymer ?
#
loop_
_entity_poly.entity_id
_entity_poly.type
_entity_poly.pdbx_seq_one_letter_code
_entity_poly.pdbx_strand_id
1 'polypeptide(L)'
;TRIFFIPVLNPDGLIQVENFLKVNSVVEVEKKLKTFKSFKKNLSPTCKPKYDITSFENGVDLSHNFGFKWGNLEKNSLQEASYKNKCSENFQGASAFSEPETEALKKFILEENPKISVFFQTNLKDEIPNNNDDLNFSTNILFPFTFHNSPQKVIRPDDLQGFQKIVADMNANSVKNQFESGFAIDIIKSTIVGSPIDW
;
A
#
# COMPACT_ATOMS: atom_id res chain seq x y z
N THR A 1 -11.85 -15.14 20.81
CA THR A 1 -11.32 -14.50 19.58
C THR A 1 -10.07 -13.73 19.93
N ARG A 2 -8.97 -13.92 19.20
CA ARG A 2 -7.74 -13.12 19.36
C ARG A 2 -7.71 -12.07 18.26
N ILE A 3 -7.33 -10.84 18.60
CA ILE A 3 -7.12 -9.75 17.65
C ILE A 3 -5.67 -9.32 17.80
N PHE A 4 -4.96 -9.25 16.69
CA PHE A 4 -3.61 -8.73 16.64
C PHE A 4 -3.63 -7.39 15.92
N PHE A 5 -2.99 -6.41 16.51
CA PHE A 5 -2.90 -5.07 15.95
C PHE A 5 -1.44 -4.71 15.77
N ILE A 6 -1.06 -4.51 14.50
CA ILE A 6 0.27 -4.02 14.12
C ILE A 6 0.08 -2.55 13.77
N PRO A 7 0.41 -1.62 14.68
CA PRO A 7 0.08 -0.20 14.50
C PRO A 7 0.79 0.42 13.31
N VAL A 8 2.03 0.00 13.07
CA VAL A 8 2.90 0.53 12.02
C VAL A 8 3.72 -0.62 11.46
N LEU A 9 3.51 -0.96 10.20
CA LEU A 9 4.34 -1.95 9.49
C LEU A 9 5.66 -1.34 9.01
N ASN A 10 5.65 -0.08 8.58
CA ASN A 10 6.80 0.66 8.06
C ASN A 10 7.25 1.74 9.07
N PRO A 11 7.95 1.37 10.17
CA PRO A 11 8.41 2.34 11.16
C PRO A 11 9.44 3.32 10.59
N ASP A 12 10.27 2.86 9.65
CA ASP A 12 11.31 3.67 9.01
C ASP A 12 10.71 4.82 8.19
N GLY A 13 9.71 4.51 7.35
CA GLY A 13 8.96 5.52 6.61
C GLY A 13 8.22 6.50 7.51
N LEU A 14 7.64 6.02 8.63
CA LEU A 14 7.00 6.89 9.61
C LEU A 14 8.00 7.89 10.21
N ILE A 15 9.19 7.44 10.60
CA ILE A 15 10.25 8.32 11.14
C ILE A 15 10.68 9.36 10.08
N GLN A 16 10.75 8.98 8.80
CA GLN A 16 11.04 9.92 7.72
C GLN A 16 9.96 11.01 7.61
N VAL A 17 8.68 10.62 7.64
CA VAL A 17 7.53 11.55 7.66
C VAL A 17 7.65 12.51 8.85
N GLU A 18 7.85 11.98 10.06
CA GLU A 18 7.97 12.79 11.27
C GLU A 18 9.13 13.78 11.18
N ASN A 19 10.31 13.33 10.72
CA ASN A 19 11.47 14.19 10.57
C ASN A 19 11.28 15.27 9.50
N PHE A 20 10.57 14.95 8.42
CA PHE A 20 10.24 15.94 7.39
C PHE A 20 9.29 17.02 7.92
N LEU A 21 8.28 16.61 8.71
CA LEU A 21 7.27 17.49 9.30
C LEU A 21 7.74 18.23 10.56
N LYS A 22 8.88 17.85 11.16
CA LYS A 22 9.53 18.62 12.24
C LYS A 22 10.02 19.96 11.70
N VAL A 23 9.19 20.99 11.86
CA VAL A 23 9.49 22.39 11.53
C VAL A 23 8.98 23.33 12.61
N ASN A 24 9.54 24.54 12.67
CA ASN A 24 9.25 25.49 13.74
C ASN A 24 8.05 26.41 13.44
N SER A 25 7.41 26.29 12.28
CA SER A 25 6.24 27.10 11.91
C SER A 25 5.29 26.38 10.94
N VAL A 26 3.99 26.69 11.04
CA VAL A 26 2.94 26.17 10.14
C VAL A 26 3.21 26.56 8.69
N VAL A 27 3.73 27.77 8.43
CA VAL A 27 4.10 28.25 7.10
C VAL A 27 5.17 27.36 6.46
N GLU A 28 6.10 26.86 7.25
CA GLU A 28 7.15 25.96 6.77
C GLU A 28 6.62 24.55 6.47
N VAL A 29 5.63 24.07 7.25
CA VAL A 29 4.91 22.82 6.94
C VAL A 29 4.23 22.94 5.59
N GLU A 30 3.44 23.99 5.36
CA GLU A 30 2.71 24.20 4.12
C GLU A 30 3.64 24.28 2.91
N LYS A 31 4.78 24.98 3.05
CA LYS A 31 5.79 25.06 2.00
C LYS A 31 6.41 23.69 1.69
N LYS A 32 6.72 22.90 2.71
CA LYS A 32 7.27 21.55 2.56
C LYS A 32 6.25 20.58 1.94
N LEU A 33 4.98 20.64 2.36
CA LEU A 33 3.89 19.84 1.80
C LEU A 33 3.69 20.10 0.30
N LYS A 34 3.84 21.35 -0.16
CA LYS A 34 3.79 21.69 -1.59
C LYS A 34 4.90 21.03 -2.43
N THR A 35 6.01 20.64 -1.80
CA THR A 35 7.13 19.94 -2.45
C THR A 35 7.19 18.46 -2.10
N PHE A 36 6.23 17.98 -1.31
CA PHE A 36 6.22 16.62 -0.78
C PHE A 36 5.99 15.62 -1.91
N LYS A 37 6.92 14.67 -2.03
CA LYS A 37 6.69 13.43 -2.77
C LYS A 37 6.35 12.34 -1.74
N SER A 38 5.40 11.49 -2.08
CA SER A 38 4.85 10.43 -1.22
C SER A 38 5.94 9.68 -0.44
N PHE A 39 5.86 9.67 0.90
CA PHE A 39 6.65 8.77 1.74
C PHE A 39 5.96 7.41 1.85
N LYS A 40 5.95 6.66 0.75
CA LYS A 40 5.30 5.33 0.68
C LYS A 40 6.25 4.20 1.11
N LYS A 41 7.51 4.31 0.73
CA LYS A 41 8.51 3.24 0.83
C LYS A 41 9.14 3.15 2.22
N ASN A 42 9.82 2.04 2.52
CA ASN A 42 10.72 1.98 3.67
C ASN A 42 12.04 2.73 3.38
N LEU A 43 13.05 2.63 4.26
CA LEU A 43 14.35 3.32 4.10
C LEU A 43 15.48 2.42 3.58
N SER A 44 15.16 1.30 2.92
CA SER A 44 16.14 0.39 2.34
C SER A 44 17.07 1.10 1.34
N PRO A 45 18.41 0.93 1.41
CA PRO A 45 19.35 1.63 0.54
C PRO A 45 19.35 1.04 -0.89
N THR A 46 18.51 1.58 -1.76
CA THR A 46 18.24 1.02 -3.09
C THR A 46 18.80 1.86 -4.24
N CYS A 47 18.48 3.16 -4.29
CA CYS A 47 18.77 4.06 -5.41
C CYS A 47 20.05 4.89 -5.22
N LYS A 48 20.30 5.38 -4.00
CA LYS A 48 21.43 6.26 -3.66
C LYS A 48 22.38 5.57 -2.68
N PRO A 49 23.64 6.04 -2.57
CA PRO A 49 24.57 5.61 -1.52
C PRO A 49 23.95 5.70 -0.11
N LYS A 50 24.43 4.84 0.80
CA LYS A 50 23.78 4.39 2.05
C LYS A 50 23.25 5.52 2.97
N TYR A 51 22.03 5.31 3.49
CA TYR A 51 21.37 6.03 4.60
C TYR A 51 21.29 7.55 4.50
N ASP A 52 21.12 8.08 3.30
CA ASP A 52 20.59 9.44 3.20
C ASP A 52 19.09 9.42 3.54
N ILE A 53 18.76 9.66 4.80
CA ILE A 53 17.37 9.78 5.28
C ILE A 53 16.63 10.96 4.64
N THR A 54 17.35 11.87 3.99
CA THR A 54 16.80 12.96 3.17
C THR A 54 16.58 12.53 1.72
N SER A 55 17.12 11.38 1.31
CA SER A 55 16.89 10.82 -0.03
C SER A 55 15.58 10.05 -0.07
N PHE A 56 14.58 10.69 -0.66
CA PHE A 56 13.25 10.13 -0.91
C PHE A 56 13.23 9.06 -2.01
N GLU A 57 14.34 8.90 -2.73
CA GLU A 57 14.45 7.93 -3.84
C GLU A 57 14.82 6.52 -3.36
N ASN A 58 15.36 6.39 -2.13
CA ASN A 58 15.62 5.10 -1.50
C ASN A 58 14.33 4.41 -1.05
N GLY A 59 14.43 3.12 -0.75
CA GLY A 59 13.34 2.33 -0.22
C GLY A 59 12.72 1.37 -1.22
N VAL A 60 11.94 0.46 -0.65
CA VAL A 60 11.07 -0.50 -1.32
C VAL A 60 9.62 -0.20 -0.94
N ASP A 61 8.74 -0.32 -1.92
CA ASP A 61 7.32 -0.26 -1.72
C ASP A 61 6.80 -1.57 -1.13
N LEU A 62 6.48 -1.55 0.17
CA LEU A 62 6.02 -2.74 0.88
C LEU A 62 4.71 -3.29 0.29
N SER A 63 3.89 -2.46 -0.36
CA SER A 63 2.63 -2.90 -1.00
C SER A 63 2.84 -3.73 -2.28
N HIS A 64 4.09 -3.84 -2.75
CA HIS A 64 4.50 -4.68 -3.89
C HIS A 64 5.50 -5.78 -3.50
N ASN A 65 5.81 -5.94 -2.21
CA ASN A 65 6.87 -6.81 -1.74
C ASN A 65 6.38 -8.18 -1.20
N PHE A 66 5.11 -8.54 -1.39
CA PHE A 66 4.56 -9.85 -0.98
C PHE A 66 4.75 -10.91 -2.08
N GLY A 67 4.50 -12.17 -1.74
CA GLY A 67 4.83 -13.32 -2.61
C GLY A 67 3.83 -13.63 -3.72
N PHE A 68 2.61 -13.11 -3.67
CA PHE A 68 1.62 -13.46 -4.67
C PHE A 68 1.93 -12.83 -6.03
N LYS A 69 2.28 -13.68 -7.00
CA LYS A 69 2.61 -13.29 -8.38
C LYS A 69 3.70 -12.21 -8.48
N TRP A 70 4.55 -12.09 -7.46
CA TRP A 70 5.65 -11.13 -7.43
C TRP A 70 6.52 -11.22 -8.69
N GLY A 71 6.86 -10.08 -9.28
CA GLY A 71 7.65 -10.02 -10.51
C GLY A 71 6.96 -10.59 -11.77
N ASN A 72 5.71 -11.07 -11.69
CA ASN A 72 4.94 -11.55 -12.84
C ASN A 72 4.30 -10.37 -13.58
N LEU A 73 5.16 -9.60 -14.24
CA LEU A 73 4.81 -8.40 -14.98
C LEU A 73 4.90 -8.66 -16.48
N GLU A 74 4.09 -7.94 -17.26
CA GLU A 74 4.22 -7.94 -18.71
C GLU A 74 5.60 -7.40 -19.11
N LYS A 75 6.32 -8.15 -19.94
CA LYS A 75 7.67 -7.79 -20.39
C LYS A 75 7.64 -6.51 -21.23
N ASN A 76 8.60 -5.63 -21.00
CA ASN A 76 8.75 -4.32 -21.65
C ASN A 76 7.60 -3.34 -21.39
N SER A 77 6.78 -3.59 -20.36
CA SER A 77 5.74 -2.66 -19.94
C SER A 77 6.32 -1.52 -19.10
N LEU A 78 5.62 -0.38 -19.07
CA LEU A 78 5.93 0.72 -18.16
C LEU A 78 5.86 0.28 -16.69
N GLN A 79 4.96 -0.66 -16.38
CA GLN A 79 4.83 -1.22 -15.05
C GLN A 79 6.06 -2.04 -14.65
N GLU A 80 6.58 -2.90 -15.54
CA GLU A 80 7.82 -3.62 -15.29
C GLU A 80 8.99 -2.67 -15.06
N ALA A 81 9.13 -1.65 -15.92
CA ALA A 81 10.17 -0.64 -15.78
C ALA A 81 10.07 0.10 -14.43
N SER A 82 8.86 0.44 -14.01
CA SER A 82 8.57 1.08 -12.72
C SER A 82 8.90 0.18 -11.54
N TYR A 83 8.50 -1.09 -11.57
CA TYR A 83 8.65 -2.01 -10.43
C TYR A 83 10.10 -2.50 -10.26
N LYS A 84 10.90 -2.53 -11.34
CA LYS A 84 12.31 -2.96 -11.30
C LYS A 84 13.31 -1.82 -11.09
N ASN A 85 12.90 -0.56 -11.30
CA ASN A 85 13.77 0.58 -11.08
C ASN A 85 13.89 0.89 -9.59
N LYS A 86 15.10 0.73 -9.03
CA LYS A 86 15.40 0.97 -7.60
C LYS A 86 15.07 2.38 -7.10
N CYS A 87 15.01 3.35 -8.01
CA CYS A 87 14.66 4.75 -7.72
C CYS A 87 13.17 5.06 -7.87
N SER A 88 12.36 4.09 -8.32
CA SER A 88 10.91 4.26 -8.49
C SER A 88 10.20 4.24 -7.15
N GLU A 89 9.07 4.94 -7.08
CA GLU A 89 8.12 4.86 -5.96
C GLU A 89 7.46 3.49 -5.85
N ASN A 90 7.38 2.74 -6.95
CA ASN A 90 6.79 1.40 -6.98
C ASN A 90 7.84 0.29 -6.97
N PHE A 91 9.09 0.59 -6.60
CA PHE A 91 10.15 -0.41 -6.57
C PHE A 91 9.75 -1.58 -5.65
N GLN A 92 9.56 -2.77 -6.22
CA GLN A 92 8.96 -3.91 -5.52
C GLN A 92 9.93 -4.72 -4.65
N GLY A 93 11.20 -4.29 -4.59
CA GLY A 93 12.29 -5.00 -3.92
C GLY A 93 13.08 -5.92 -4.85
N ALA A 94 14.12 -6.57 -4.30
CA ALA A 94 15.00 -7.47 -5.05
C ALA A 94 14.40 -8.88 -5.22
N SER A 95 13.51 -9.26 -4.30
CA SER A 95 12.73 -10.50 -4.29
C SER A 95 11.45 -10.27 -3.50
N ALA A 96 10.48 -11.17 -3.63
CA ALA A 96 9.37 -11.22 -2.67
C ALA A 96 9.92 -11.33 -1.25
N PHE A 97 9.34 -10.57 -0.33
CA PHE A 97 9.73 -10.47 1.07
C PHE A 97 11.21 -10.12 1.28
N SER A 98 11.79 -9.31 0.39
CA SER A 98 13.17 -8.83 0.56
C SER A 98 13.34 -7.88 1.75
N GLU A 99 12.26 -7.25 2.19
CA GLU A 99 12.29 -6.27 3.27
C GLU A 99 12.02 -6.93 4.63
N PRO A 100 12.74 -6.53 5.69
CA PRO A 100 12.55 -7.10 7.02
C PRO A 100 11.13 -6.92 7.55
N GLU A 101 10.44 -5.83 7.18
CA GLU A 101 9.05 -5.56 7.58
C GLU A 101 8.07 -6.58 7.01
N THR A 102 8.14 -6.85 5.70
CA THR A 102 7.23 -7.82 5.04
C THR A 102 7.58 -9.25 5.40
N GLU A 103 8.86 -9.59 5.55
CA GLU A 103 9.28 -10.93 6.00
C GLU A 103 8.83 -11.21 7.45
N ALA A 104 8.91 -10.21 8.35
CA ALA A 104 8.40 -10.34 9.71
C ALA A 104 6.88 -10.54 9.73
N LEU A 105 6.14 -9.78 8.91
CA LEU A 105 4.68 -9.93 8.81
C LEU A 105 4.29 -11.29 8.21
N LYS A 106 5.02 -11.77 7.19
CA LYS A 106 4.84 -13.10 6.63
C LYS A 106 5.01 -14.18 7.69
N LYS A 107 6.11 -14.13 8.44
CA LYS A 107 6.37 -15.09 9.52
C LYS A 107 5.22 -15.07 10.53
N PHE A 108 4.80 -13.88 10.96
CA PHE A 108 3.69 -13.71 11.89
C PHE A 108 2.37 -14.29 11.37
N ILE A 109 1.99 -14.00 10.12
CA ILE A 109 0.75 -14.50 9.50
C ILE A 109 0.79 -16.04 9.38
N LEU A 110 1.93 -16.61 9.00
CA LEU A 110 2.08 -18.06 8.91
C LEU A 110 2.04 -18.75 10.28
N GLU A 111 2.58 -18.11 11.32
CA GLU A 111 2.58 -18.63 12.69
C GLU A 111 1.20 -18.53 13.36
N GLU A 112 0.55 -17.37 13.27
CA GLU A 112 -0.75 -17.14 13.93
C GLU A 112 -1.95 -17.62 13.10
N ASN A 113 -1.77 -17.78 11.79
CA ASN A 113 -2.78 -18.23 10.82
C ASN A 113 -4.14 -17.52 11.03
N PRO A 114 -4.19 -16.19 10.93
CA PRO A 114 -5.40 -15.44 11.16
C PRO A 114 -6.47 -15.80 10.13
N LYS A 115 -7.72 -15.90 10.57
CA LYS A 115 -8.86 -16.15 9.66
C LYS A 115 -9.12 -14.98 8.70
N ILE A 116 -8.80 -13.76 9.13
CA ILE A 116 -8.98 -12.52 8.40
C ILE A 116 -7.77 -11.63 8.69
N SER A 117 -7.21 -11.05 7.63
CA SER A 117 -6.19 -10.00 7.70
C SER A 117 -6.78 -8.72 7.11
N VAL A 118 -6.56 -7.58 7.77
CA VAL A 118 -7.01 -6.28 7.30
C VAL A 118 -5.79 -5.36 7.19
N PHE A 119 -5.63 -4.75 6.03
CA PHE A 119 -4.55 -3.81 5.76
C PHE A 119 -5.13 -2.40 5.61
N PHE A 120 -4.58 -1.45 6.34
CA PHE A 120 -4.93 -0.04 6.21
C PHE A 120 -3.87 0.66 5.39
N GLN A 121 -4.27 1.25 4.27
CA GLN A 121 -3.40 2.04 3.41
C GLN A 121 -4.09 3.34 3.04
N THR A 122 -3.34 4.43 3.10
CA THR A 122 -3.81 5.75 2.66
C THR A 122 -3.30 6.00 1.24
N ASN A 123 -4.22 6.27 0.32
CA ASN A 123 -3.90 6.69 -1.04
C ASN A 123 -4.59 8.04 -1.32
N LEU A 124 -3.89 8.92 -2.01
CA LEU A 124 -4.50 10.13 -2.57
C LEU A 124 -5.37 9.72 -3.78
N LYS A 125 -6.55 10.32 -3.91
CA LYS A 125 -7.44 10.12 -5.06
C LYS A 125 -6.87 10.76 -6.33
N ASP A 126 -6.21 11.90 -6.16
CA ASP A 126 -5.69 12.73 -7.25
C ASP A 126 -4.22 13.09 -6.98
N GLU A 127 -3.46 13.48 -8.02
CA GLU A 127 -2.19 14.17 -7.83
C GLU A 127 -2.40 15.42 -6.96
N ILE A 128 -1.40 15.78 -6.14
CA ILE A 128 -1.49 16.94 -5.24
C ILE A 128 -2.02 18.14 -6.05
N PRO A 129 -3.18 18.69 -5.71
CA PRO A 129 -3.77 19.77 -6.48
C PRO A 129 -2.77 20.92 -6.63
N ASN A 130 -2.62 21.44 -7.85
CA ASN A 130 -1.75 22.60 -8.11
C ASN A 130 -2.29 23.89 -7.45
N ASN A 131 -3.51 23.84 -6.90
CA ASN A 131 -4.19 24.93 -6.22
C ASN A 131 -4.44 24.57 -4.75
N ASN A 132 -4.86 25.53 -3.93
CA ASN A 132 -5.16 25.35 -2.50
C ASN A 132 -6.37 24.42 -2.21
N ASP A 133 -6.65 23.45 -3.08
CA ASP A 133 -7.69 22.45 -2.86
C ASP A 133 -7.20 21.42 -1.83
N ASP A 134 -8.11 20.98 -0.97
CA ASP A 134 -7.82 20.00 0.08
C ASP A 134 -7.35 18.67 -0.51
N LEU A 135 -6.40 18.02 0.17
CA LEU A 135 -5.97 16.66 -0.17
C LEU A 135 -7.15 15.70 -0.09
N ASN A 136 -7.51 15.10 -1.23
CA ASN A 136 -8.60 14.15 -1.30
C ASN A 136 -8.06 12.72 -1.22
N PHE A 137 -8.51 11.95 -0.22
CA PHE A 137 -8.06 10.58 0.03
C PHE A 137 -9.09 9.55 -0.43
N SER A 138 -8.62 8.38 -0.89
CA SER A 138 -9.48 7.27 -1.28
C SER A 138 -10.18 6.67 -0.06
N THR A 139 -11.50 6.53 -0.11
CA THR A 139 -12.30 5.86 0.93
C THR A 139 -12.84 4.56 0.38
N ASN A 140 -11.98 3.54 0.31
CA ASN A 140 -12.30 2.29 -0.37
C ASN A 140 -12.24 1.10 0.60
N ILE A 141 -13.13 0.12 0.41
CA ILE A 141 -13.06 -1.19 1.05
C ILE A 141 -12.81 -2.23 -0.05
N LEU A 142 -11.58 -2.72 -0.12
CA LEU A 142 -11.13 -3.59 -1.19
C LEU A 142 -11.02 -5.03 -0.68
N PHE A 143 -11.46 -5.98 -1.50
CA PHE A 143 -11.16 -7.39 -1.31
C PHE A 143 -10.45 -7.98 -2.53
N PRO A 144 -9.73 -9.11 -2.38
CA PRO A 144 -8.88 -9.64 -3.43
C PRO A 144 -9.69 -10.04 -4.68
N PHE A 145 -9.19 -9.84 -5.90
CA PHE A 145 -7.77 -9.73 -6.23
C PHE A 145 -7.40 -8.41 -6.92
N THR A 146 -6.13 -8.03 -6.80
CA THR A 146 -5.49 -7.01 -7.64
C THR A 146 -4.84 -7.58 -8.89
N PHE A 147 -4.41 -8.84 -8.88
CA PHE A 147 -3.73 -9.46 -10.02
C PHE A 147 -4.67 -10.00 -11.12
N HIS A 148 -5.87 -10.46 -10.75
CA HIS A 148 -6.76 -11.17 -11.67
C HIS A 148 -7.82 -10.25 -12.27
N ASN A 149 -7.90 -10.15 -13.61
CA ASN A 149 -8.95 -9.39 -14.33
C ASN A 149 -10.35 -10.03 -14.28
N SER A 150 -10.51 -11.17 -13.61
CA SER A 150 -11.80 -11.83 -13.40
C SER A 150 -11.82 -12.52 -12.03
N PRO A 151 -11.73 -11.73 -10.94
CA PRO A 151 -11.54 -12.25 -9.59
C PRO A 151 -12.72 -13.12 -9.11
N GLN A 152 -13.93 -12.87 -9.61
CA GLN A 152 -15.13 -13.67 -9.35
C GLN A 152 -15.03 -15.13 -9.83
N LYS A 153 -14.10 -15.45 -10.74
CA LYS A 153 -13.88 -16.82 -11.24
C LYS A 153 -12.89 -17.62 -10.38
N VAL A 154 -12.11 -16.94 -9.54
CA VAL A 154 -11.00 -17.55 -8.79
C VAL A 154 -11.18 -17.48 -7.28
N ILE A 155 -11.92 -16.49 -6.78
CA ILE A 155 -12.23 -16.37 -5.35
C ILE A 155 -13.13 -17.53 -4.91
N ARG A 156 -12.90 -18.03 -3.68
CA ARG A 156 -13.80 -19.04 -3.09
C ARG A 156 -15.16 -18.40 -2.80
N PRO A 157 -16.29 -19.08 -3.09
CA PRO A 157 -17.61 -18.53 -2.83
C PRO A 157 -17.83 -18.08 -1.37
N ASP A 158 -17.32 -18.86 -0.41
CA ASP A 158 -17.45 -18.56 1.02
C ASP A 158 -16.69 -17.28 1.42
N ASP A 159 -15.50 -17.05 0.84
CA ASP A 159 -14.73 -15.83 1.09
C ASP A 159 -15.46 -14.61 0.51
N LEU A 160 -15.97 -14.73 -0.72
CA LEU A 160 -16.72 -13.66 -1.36
C LEU A 160 -17.96 -13.28 -0.54
N GLN A 161 -18.70 -14.27 -0.05
CA GLN A 161 -19.83 -14.03 0.84
C GLN A 161 -19.40 -13.33 2.13
N GLY A 162 -18.27 -13.75 2.72
CA GLY A 162 -17.68 -13.11 3.90
C GLY A 162 -17.34 -11.64 3.68
N PHE A 163 -16.63 -11.32 2.58
CA PHE A 163 -16.29 -9.94 2.23
C PHE A 163 -17.53 -9.08 1.96
N GLN A 164 -18.50 -9.61 1.20
CA GLN A 164 -19.75 -8.90 0.92
C GLN A 164 -20.52 -8.59 2.21
N LYS A 165 -20.52 -9.52 3.17
CA LYS A 165 -21.14 -9.30 4.48
C LYS A 165 -20.42 -8.20 5.27
N ILE A 166 -19.08 -8.23 5.33
CA ILE A 166 -18.29 -7.18 6.00
C ILE A 166 -18.58 -5.81 5.39
N VAL A 167 -18.60 -5.72 4.06
CA VAL A 167 -18.93 -4.47 3.34
C VAL A 167 -20.35 -4.00 3.65
N ALA A 168 -21.33 -4.89 3.64
CA ALA A 168 -22.71 -4.56 3.97
C ALA A 168 -22.84 -4.04 5.41
N ASP A 169 -22.19 -4.70 6.36
CA ASP A 169 -22.20 -4.33 7.78
C ASP A 169 -21.48 -2.97 7.98
N MET A 170 -20.34 -2.74 7.33
CA MET A 170 -19.63 -1.46 7.39
C MET A 170 -20.47 -0.31 6.81
N ASN A 171 -21.07 -0.51 5.64
CA ASN A 171 -21.91 0.51 4.99
C ASN A 171 -23.21 0.79 5.75
N ALA A 172 -23.77 -0.21 6.45
CA ALA A 172 -24.96 -0.03 7.28
C ALA A 172 -24.68 0.81 8.55
N ASN A 173 -23.43 0.83 9.02
CA ASN A 173 -23.01 1.53 10.23
C ASN A 173 -22.18 2.80 9.95
N SER A 174 -21.94 3.13 8.69
CA SER A 174 -21.21 4.32 8.27
C SER A 174 -22.16 5.42 7.78
N VAL A 175 -21.61 6.59 7.45
CA VAL A 175 -22.37 7.57 6.67
C VAL A 175 -22.70 6.93 5.31
N LYS A 176 -23.93 7.11 4.83
CA LYS A 176 -24.39 6.54 3.56
C LYS A 176 -23.46 6.99 2.41
N ASN A 177 -23.05 6.04 1.57
CA ASN A 177 -22.14 6.23 0.42
C ASN A 177 -20.72 6.71 0.80
N GLN A 178 -20.25 6.42 2.03
CA GLN A 178 -18.90 6.80 2.44
C GLN A 178 -17.81 5.99 1.75
N PHE A 179 -18.06 4.71 1.45
CA PHE A 179 -17.06 3.80 0.92
C PHE A 179 -17.42 3.26 -0.47
N GLU A 180 -16.48 3.35 -1.40
CA GLU A 180 -16.51 2.53 -2.62
C GLU A 180 -15.96 1.14 -2.28
N SER A 181 -16.69 0.08 -2.59
CA SER A 181 -16.35 -1.27 -2.12
C SER A 181 -16.47 -2.31 -3.22
N GLY A 182 -15.55 -3.28 -3.27
CA GLY A 182 -15.52 -4.26 -4.34
C GLY A 182 -14.20 -4.99 -4.48
N PHE A 183 -14.08 -5.75 -5.57
CA PHE A 183 -12.81 -6.34 -5.95
C PHE A 183 -11.77 -5.26 -6.20
N ALA A 184 -10.56 -5.47 -5.71
CA ALA A 184 -9.51 -4.49 -5.78
C ALA A 184 -9.17 -4.09 -7.24
N ILE A 185 -9.13 -5.05 -8.17
CA ILE A 185 -8.91 -4.76 -9.61
C ILE A 185 -9.99 -3.86 -10.23
N ASP A 186 -11.26 -3.98 -9.81
CA ASP A 186 -12.38 -3.23 -10.40
C ASP A 186 -12.34 -1.75 -9.97
N ILE A 187 -11.87 -1.50 -8.74
CA ILE A 187 -11.77 -0.16 -8.16
C ILE A 187 -10.43 0.50 -8.53
N ILE A 188 -9.31 -0.21 -8.37
CA ILE A 188 -7.96 0.31 -8.67
C ILE A 188 -7.74 0.43 -10.18
N LYS A 189 -8.39 -0.44 -10.99
CA LYS A 189 -8.28 -0.47 -12.46
C LYS A 189 -6.85 -0.67 -12.97
N SER A 190 -6.00 -1.27 -12.14
CA SER A 190 -4.62 -1.59 -12.47
C SER A 190 -4.24 -2.91 -11.80
N THR A 191 -3.54 -3.76 -12.53
CA THR A 191 -2.97 -4.99 -12.00
C THR A 191 -1.86 -4.64 -11.02
N ILE A 192 -1.90 -5.22 -9.83
CA ILE A 192 -0.81 -5.13 -8.85
C ILE A 192 -0.26 -6.52 -8.60
N VAL A 193 1.07 -6.65 -8.60
CA VAL A 193 1.78 -7.86 -8.20
C VAL A 193 2.41 -7.66 -6.83
N GLY A 194 2.59 -8.75 -6.09
CA GLY A 194 3.17 -8.70 -4.75
C GLY A 194 2.33 -7.90 -3.76
N SER A 195 1.02 -7.84 -3.97
CA SER A 195 0.07 -7.17 -3.11
C SER A 195 -0.17 -7.96 -1.82
N PRO A 196 -0.26 -7.29 -0.64
CA PRO A 196 -0.57 -7.95 0.63
C PRO A 196 -1.96 -8.57 0.68
N ILE A 197 -2.94 -8.01 -0.03
CA ILE A 197 -4.32 -8.55 0.00
C ILE A 197 -4.47 -9.79 -0.90
N ASP A 198 -3.60 -9.96 -1.89
CA ASP A 198 -3.64 -11.12 -2.79
C ASP A 198 -2.86 -12.33 -2.24
N TRP A 199 -1.94 -12.12 -1.28
CA TRP A 199 -1.10 -13.14 -0.66
C TRP A 199 -1.74 -13.75 0.59
#